data_AF-A0A9N9IBA4-F1
#
_entry.id   AF-A0A9N9IBA4-F1
#
_cell.length_a   1.000
_cell.length_b   1.000
_cell.length_c   1.000
_cell.angle_alpha   90.00
_cell.angle_beta   90.00
_cell.angle_gamma   90.00
#
_symmetry.space_group_name_H-M   'P 1'
#
loop_
_entity.id
_entity.type
_entity.pdbx_description
1 polymer ?
#
loop_
_entity_poly.entity_id
_entity_poly.type
_entity_poly.pdbx_seq_one_letter_code
_entity_poly.pdbx_strand_id
1 'polypeptide(L)'
;WDVVRKCICSAYFHQAARVKGIGEYVNCRTGMPCHLHPTSALYGLGYTPDYIVYHELVMTSKEYMQCVTAVDPYWLAEMGPMFYSVKEKNFTQKEKRAANKAEMAKMTMEMQLKTAREKEEAEAKELQRQSASAPKSSRIVIPGKREPGTPMKKRRLGI
;
A
#
# COMPACT_ATOMS: atom_id res chain seq x y z
N TRP A 1 -17.82 -16.73 16.95
CA TRP A 1 -18.70 -16.85 15.78
C TRP A 1 -18.40 -15.78 14.70
N ASP A 2 -17.25 -15.11 14.76
CA ASP A 2 -16.91 -14.02 13.83
C ASP A 2 -16.55 -14.49 12.43
N VAL A 3 -15.97 -15.68 12.29
CA VAL A 3 -15.66 -16.27 10.98
C VAL A 3 -16.93 -16.40 10.12
N VAL A 4 -18.02 -16.88 10.72
CA VAL A 4 -19.31 -17.02 10.03
C VAL A 4 -19.91 -15.65 9.71
N ARG A 5 -19.86 -14.70 10.65
CA ARG A 5 -20.37 -13.33 10.41
C ARG A 5 -19.58 -12.59 9.33
N LYS A 6 -18.25 -12.73 9.31
CA LYS A 6 -17.39 -12.22 8.24
C LYS A 6 -17.74 -12.85 6.89
N CYS A 7 -18.01 -14.15 6.85
CA CYS A 7 -18.44 -14.83 5.62
C CYS A 7 -19.77 -14.26 5.09
N ILE A 8 -20.77 -14.09 5.95
CA ILE A 8 -22.05 -13.46 5.58
C ILE A 8 -21.83 -12.02 5.11
N CYS A 9 -21.00 -11.25 5.82
CA CYS A 9 -20.62 -9.89 5.44
C CYS A 9 -19.97 -9.84 4.04
N SER A 10 -19.11 -10.81 3.70
CA SER A 10 -18.47 -10.87 2.39
C SER A 10 -19.44 -11.11 1.22
N ALA A 11 -20.55 -11.81 1.46
CA ALA A 11 -21.58 -12.02 0.43
C ALA A 11 -22.52 -10.81 0.32
N TYR A 12 -22.93 -10.25 1.45
CA TYR A 12 -23.98 -9.23 1.53
C TYR A 12 -23.44 -7.83 1.87
N PHE A 13 -22.16 -7.53 1.62
CA PHE A 13 -21.57 -6.22 1.95
C PHE A 13 -22.31 -5.06 1.28
N HIS A 14 -22.97 -5.28 0.13
CA HIS A 14 -23.75 -4.27 -0.58
C HIS A 14 -25.12 -3.99 0.07
N GLN A 15 -25.61 -4.91 0.90
CA GLN A 15 -26.86 -4.83 1.68
C GLN A 15 -26.55 -4.52 3.15
N ALA A 16 -25.77 -3.48 3.38
CA ALA A 16 -25.46 -3.01 4.71
C ALA A 16 -26.35 -1.82 5.09
N ALA A 17 -26.69 -1.76 6.38
CA ALA A 17 -27.36 -0.61 6.97
C ALA A 17 -26.66 -0.20 8.26
N ARG A 18 -26.75 1.09 8.58
CA ARG A 18 -26.21 1.68 9.81
C ARG A 18 -27.34 2.23 10.66
N VAL A 19 -27.16 2.20 11.98
CA VAL A 19 -28.11 2.78 12.92
C VAL A 19 -28.20 4.30 12.71
N LYS A 20 -29.42 4.82 12.68
CA LYS A 20 -29.70 6.27 12.66
C LYS A 20 -30.35 6.73 13.96
N GLY A 21 -31.19 5.89 14.55
CA GLY A 21 -31.90 6.17 15.79
C GLY A 21 -32.38 4.89 16.45
N ILE A 22 -33.29 5.01 17.42
CA ILE A 22 -33.82 3.86 18.16
C ILE A 22 -34.69 3.03 17.21
N GLY A 23 -34.22 1.83 16.85
CA GLY A 23 -34.94 0.91 15.97
C GLY A 23 -35.01 1.34 14.49
N GLU A 24 -34.36 2.45 14.13
CA GLU A 24 -34.28 2.97 12.77
C GLU A 24 -32.88 2.81 12.20
N TYR A 25 -32.83 2.24 11.02
CA TYR A 25 -31.62 2.04 10.25
C TYR A 25 -31.69 2.79 8.93
N VAL A 26 -30.53 3.04 8.34
CA VAL A 26 -30.42 3.63 7.01
C VAL A 26 -29.46 2.79 6.19
N ASN A 27 -29.89 2.42 4.99
CA ASN A 27 -29.06 1.71 4.05
C ASN A 27 -27.79 2.53 3.74
N CYS A 28 -26.61 1.91 3.86
CA CYS A 28 -25.33 2.60 3.71
C CYS A 28 -25.07 3.08 2.28
N ARG A 29 -25.66 2.44 1.27
CA ARG A 29 -25.48 2.76 -0.16
C ARG A 29 -26.54 3.72 -0.67
N THR A 30 -27.82 3.40 -0.45
CA THR A 30 -28.93 4.17 -1.02
C THR A 30 -29.39 5.31 -0.12
N GLY A 31 -29.03 5.29 1.16
CA GLY A 31 -29.52 6.26 2.14
C GLY A 31 -31.02 6.10 2.46
N MET A 32 -31.66 5.04 1.96
CA MET A 32 -33.07 4.78 2.25
C MET A 32 -33.27 4.41 3.72
N PRO A 33 -34.28 4.99 4.40
CA PRO A 33 -34.64 4.58 5.75
C PRO A 33 -35.22 3.16 5.72
N CYS A 34 -34.83 2.34 6.69
CA CYS A 34 -35.26 0.95 6.81
C CYS A 34 -35.45 0.59 8.29
N HIS A 35 -36.32 -0.38 8.55
CA HIS A 35 -36.63 -0.85 9.89
C HIS A 35 -36.28 -2.33 10.03
N LEU A 36 -36.00 -2.77 11.26
CA LEU A 36 -35.87 -4.20 11.56
C LEU A 36 -37.25 -4.85 11.46
N HIS A 37 -37.35 -5.96 10.72
CA HIS A 37 -38.58 -6.73 10.70
C HIS A 37 -38.84 -7.37 12.08
N PRO A 38 -40.09 -7.41 12.59
CA PRO A 38 -40.40 -7.95 13.93
C PRO A 38 -39.98 -9.41 14.14
N THR A 39 -39.90 -10.21 13.09
CA THR A 39 -39.42 -11.61 13.16
C THR A 39 -37.89 -11.73 13.18
N SER A 40 -37.16 -10.63 13.01
CA SER A 40 -35.71 -10.65 13.03
C SER A 40 -35.20 -10.92 14.44
N ALA A 41 -34.14 -11.72 14.55
CA ALA A 41 -33.52 -12.02 15.84
C ALA A 41 -32.97 -10.78 16.57
N LEU A 42 -32.64 -9.70 15.84
CA LEU A 42 -32.18 -8.43 16.41
C LEU A 42 -33.32 -7.55 16.93
N TYR A 43 -34.57 -7.85 16.60
CA TYR A 43 -35.71 -7.09 17.03
C TYR A 43 -35.99 -7.36 18.52
N GLY A 44 -36.03 -6.31 19.34
CA GLY A 44 -36.29 -6.44 20.79
C GLY A 44 -35.08 -6.82 21.63
N LEU A 45 -33.86 -6.85 21.08
CA LEU A 45 -32.65 -6.89 21.91
C LEU A 45 -32.48 -5.57 22.68
N GLY A 46 -32.00 -5.68 23.92
CA GLY A 46 -31.69 -4.52 24.77
C GLY A 46 -30.52 -3.66 24.30
N TYR A 47 -29.89 -4.01 23.18
CA TYR A 47 -28.89 -3.19 22.51
C TYR A 47 -29.11 -3.21 20.99
N THR A 48 -28.83 -2.09 20.34
CA THR A 48 -28.93 -1.94 18.88
C THR A 48 -27.53 -1.89 18.28
N PRO A 49 -27.12 -2.86 17.45
CA PRO A 49 -25.81 -2.83 16.80
C PRO A 49 -25.72 -1.66 15.80
N ASP A 50 -24.55 -1.01 15.77
CA ASP A 50 -24.30 0.17 14.93
C ASP A 50 -24.36 -0.13 13.43
N TYR A 51 -23.84 -1.30 13.04
CA TYR A 51 -23.79 -1.77 11.65
C TYR A 51 -24.38 -3.16 11.54
N ILE A 52 -25.20 -3.33 10.52
CA ILE A 52 -25.90 -4.58 10.23
C ILE A 52 -25.84 -4.88 8.74
N VAL A 53 -26.01 -6.15 8.43
CA VAL A 53 -26.20 -6.65 7.07
C VAL A 53 -27.49 -7.46 7.05
N TYR A 54 -28.25 -7.35 5.96
CA TYR A 54 -29.52 -8.04 5.78
C TYR A 54 -29.52 -8.86 4.49
N HIS A 55 -30.41 -9.86 4.42
CA HIS A 55 -30.54 -10.74 3.25
C HIS A 55 -31.60 -10.24 2.25
N GLU A 56 -32.72 -9.73 2.79
CA GLU A 56 -33.87 -9.31 2.01
C GLU A 56 -34.48 -8.02 2.58
N LEU A 57 -35.06 -7.22 1.68
CA LEU A 57 -35.79 -6.01 2.01
C LEU A 57 -37.23 -6.14 1.51
N VAL A 58 -38.19 -6.14 2.44
CA VAL A 58 -39.62 -6.22 2.14
C VAL A 58 -40.19 -4.81 2.10
N MET A 59 -40.62 -4.40 0.91
CA MET A 59 -41.21 -3.08 0.68
C MET A 59 -42.72 -3.13 0.92
N THR A 60 -43.19 -2.43 1.96
CA THR A 60 -44.62 -2.33 2.31
C THR A 60 -44.98 -0.86 2.55
N SER A 61 -45.77 -0.53 3.58
CA SER A 61 -45.92 0.85 4.07
C SER A 61 -44.63 1.38 4.71
N LYS A 62 -43.79 0.48 5.23
CA LYS A 62 -42.42 0.76 5.68
C LYS A 62 -41.51 -0.33 5.11
N GLU A 63 -40.27 0.01 4.86
CA GLU A 63 -39.26 -0.92 4.36
C GLU A 63 -38.69 -1.72 5.54
N TYR A 64 -38.89 -3.03 5.52
CA TYR A 64 -38.44 -3.93 6.59
C TYR A 64 -37.33 -4.86 6.12
N MET A 65 -36.24 -4.92 6.88
CA MET A 65 -35.12 -5.83 6.64
C MET A 65 -35.36 -7.17 7.32
N GLN A 66 -35.18 -8.27 6.58
CA GLN A 66 -35.26 -9.63 7.08
C GLN A 66 -33.89 -10.30 7.13
N CYS A 67 -33.76 -11.30 8.01
CA CYS A 67 -32.53 -12.07 8.24
C CYS A 67 -31.31 -11.17 8.49
N VAL A 68 -31.40 -10.38 9.56
CA VAL A 68 -30.40 -9.36 9.89
C VAL A 68 -29.31 -9.92 10.80
N THR A 69 -28.05 -9.62 10.47
CA THR A 69 -26.88 -9.99 11.26
C THR A 69 -26.07 -8.75 11.64
N ALA A 70 -25.64 -8.65 12.90
CA ALA A 70 -24.74 -7.61 13.36
C ALA A 70 -23.32 -7.83 12.83
N VAL A 71 -22.70 -6.79 12.28
CA VAL A 71 -21.37 -6.84 11.66
C VAL A 71 -20.49 -5.69 12.12
N ASP A 72 -19.17 -5.89 12.02
CA ASP A 72 -18.19 -4.86 12.29
C ASP A 72 -17.99 -3.94 11.05
N PRO A 73 -17.97 -2.60 11.21
CA PRO A 73 -17.65 -1.69 10.11
C PRO A 73 -16.29 -1.93 9.44
N TYR A 74 -15.29 -2.43 10.15
CA TYR A 74 -13.99 -2.74 9.54
C TYR A 74 -14.11 -3.86 8.51
N TRP A 75 -14.98 -4.85 8.74
CA TRP A 75 -15.17 -5.96 7.81
C TRP A 75 -15.87 -5.49 6.54
N LEU A 76 -16.81 -4.56 6.65
CA LEU A 76 -17.44 -3.93 5.49
C LEU A 76 -16.39 -3.19 4.63
N ALA A 77 -15.47 -2.45 5.26
CA ALA A 77 -14.39 -1.78 4.56
C ALA A 77 -13.38 -2.74 3.92
N GLU A 78 -13.06 -3.87 4.57
CA GLU A 78 -12.22 -4.94 4.03
C GLU A 78 -12.84 -5.57 2.77
N MET A 79 -14.14 -5.92 2.83
CA MET A 79 -14.83 -6.63 1.75
C MET A 79 -15.23 -5.71 0.59
N GLY A 80 -15.50 -4.43 0.87
CA GLY A 80 -15.97 -3.45 -0.10
C GLY A 80 -15.23 -2.12 -0.01
N PRO A 81 -13.91 -2.07 -0.30
CA PRO A 81 -13.12 -0.85 -0.18
C PRO A 81 -13.58 0.28 -1.14
N MET A 82 -14.25 -0.07 -2.23
CA MET A 82 -14.86 0.91 -3.15
C MET A 82 -16.17 1.50 -2.61
N PHE A 83 -16.88 0.79 -1.73
CA PHE A 83 -18.17 1.21 -1.18
C PHE A 83 -18.02 1.90 0.18
N TYR A 84 -17.01 1.50 0.96
CA TYR A 84 -16.87 1.90 2.35
C TYR A 84 -15.50 2.49 2.63
N SER A 85 -15.48 3.59 3.38
CA SER A 85 -14.26 4.21 3.88
C SER A 85 -14.39 4.44 5.38
N VAL A 86 -13.43 3.89 6.14
CA VAL A 86 -13.41 4.06 7.59
C VAL A 86 -12.99 5.49 7.91
N LYS A 87 -13.92 6.25 8.50
CA LYS A 87 -13.63 7.56 9.07
C LYS A 87 -13.50 7.40 10.58
N GLU A 88 -12.27 7.27 11.05
CA GLU A 88 -11.97 7.31 12.48
C GLU A 88 -12.33 8.70 13.03
N LYS A 89 -13.20 8.73 14.04
CA LYS A 89 -13.68 9.97 14.67
C LYS A 89 -12.59 10.73 15.44
N ASN A 90 -11.42 10.10 15.64
CA ASN A 90 -10.32 10.65 16.45
C ASN A 90 -9.29 11.42 15.62
N PHE A 91 -9.34 11.36 14.29
CA PHE A 91 -8.50 12.17 13.43
C PHE A 91 -9.28 13.41 13.00
N THR A 92 -8.95 14.56 13.59
CA THR A 92 -9.36 15.84 13.03
C THR A 92 -8.88 15.92 11.57
N GLN A 93 -9.61 16.66 10.71
CA GLN A 93 -9.23 16.82 9.30
C GLN A 93 -7.77 17.30 9.11
N LYS A 94 -7.23 17.97 10.13
CA LYS A 94 -5.85 18.46 10.20
C LYS A 94 -4.84 17.31 10.31
N GLU A 95 -5.13 16.30 11.11
CA GLU A 95 -4.27 15.12 11.33
C GLU A 95 -4.30 14.19 10.11
N LYS A 96 -5.47 14.02 9.45
CA LYS A 96 -5.55 13.29 8.17
C LYS A 96 -4.74 13.97 7.06
N ARG A 97 -4.78 15.31 6.97
CA ARG A 97 -3.90 16.06 6.04
C ARG A 97 -2.43 15.90 6.39
N ALA A 98 -2.08 15.90 7.67
CA ALA A 98 -0.70 15.72 8.12
C ALA A 98 -0.19 14.30 7.82
N ALA A 99 -1.00 13.26 8.06
CA ALA A 99 -0.70 11.87 7.72
C ALA A 99 -0.49 11.69 6.21
N ASN A 100 -1.44 12.16 5.38
CA ASN A 100 -1.31 12.10 3.93
C ASN A 100 -0.08 12.87 3.42
N LYS A 101 0.24 14.04 4.02
CA LYS A 101 1.43 14.81 3.67
C LYS A 101 2.73 14.10 4.08
N ALA A 102 2.75 13.46 5.24
CA ALA A 102 3.89 12.69 5.72
C ALA A 102 4.12 11.44 4.86
N GLU A 103 3.05 10.76 4.45
CA GLU A 103 3.10 9.61 3.54
C GLU A 103 3.61 10.02 2.15
N MET A 104 3.10 11.13 1.60
CA MET A 104 3.57 11.69 0.33
C MET A 104 5.05 12.12 0.42
N ALA A 105 5.47 12.72 1.54
CA ALA A 105 6.86 13.14 1.76
C ALA A 105 7.81 11.93 1.83
N LYS A 106 7.41 10.85 2.54
CA LYS A 106 8.17 9.58 2.55
C LYS A 106 8.30 9.01 1.14
N MET A 107 7.20 8.97 0.38
CA MET A 107 7.21 8.49 -1.00
C MET A 107 8.12 9.31 -1.91
N THR A 108 8.12 10.64 -1.80
CA THR A 108 9.02 11.51 -2.58
C THR A 108 10.49 11.31 -2.20
N MET A 109 10.77 11.11 -0.91
CA MET A 109 12.12 10.93 -0.40
C MET A 109 12.67 9.55 -0.79
N GLU A 110 11.85 8.50 -0.71
CA GLU A 110 12.19 7.17 -1.22
C GLU A 110 12.44 7.18 -2.72
N MET A 111 11.60 7.88 -3.51
CA MET A 111 11.82 8.04 -4.94
C MET A 111 13.14 8.74 -5.23
N GLN A 112 13.45 9.85 -4.55
CA GLN A 112 14.71 10.58 -4.72
C GLN A 112 15.95 9.74 -4.34
N LEU A 113 15.89 8.99 -3.24
CA LEU A 113 16.95 8.06 -2.84
C LEU A 113 17.14 6.94 -3.86
N LYS A 114 16.04 6.42 -4.43
CA LYS A 114 16.09 5.39 -5.46
C LYS A 114 16.70 5.92 -6.76
N THR A 115 16.30 7.11 -7.21
CA THR A 115 16.89 7.73 -8.41
C THR A 115 18.36 8.10 -8.20
N ALA A 116 18.76 8.50 -6.98
CA ALA A 116 20.16 8.79 -6.67
C ALA A 116 21.04 7.53 -6.70
N ARG A 117 20.57 6.42 -6.09
CA ARG A 117 21.26 5.11 -6.16
C ARG A 117 21.37 4.59 -7.58
N GLU A 118 20.30 4.71 -8.37
CA GLU A 118 20.30 4.30 -9.78
C GLU A 118 21.28 5.15 -10.62
N LYS A 119 21.42 6.44 -10.31
CA LYS A 119 22.43 7.31 -10.95
C LYS A 119 23.85 6.96 -10.53
N GLU A 120 24.11 6.74 -9.24
CA GLU A 120 25.43 6.30 -8.76
C GLU A 120 25.82 4.95 -9.35
N GLU A 121 24.89 4.00 -9.47
CA GLU A 121 25.14 2.71 -10.13
C GLU A 121 25.40 2.88 -11.63
N ALA A 122 24.66 3.78 -12.30
CA ALA A 122 24.88 4.08 -13.71
C ALA A 122 26.25 4.74 -13.95
N GLU A 123 26.62 5.73 -13.14
CA GLU A 123 27.92 6.41 -13.19
C GLU A 123 29.05 5.46 -12.83
N ALA A 124 28.88 4.60 -11.82
CA ALA A 124 29.86 3.57 -11.47
C ALA A 124 30.04 2.55 -12.59
N LYS A 125 28.96 2.11 -13.24
CA LYS A 125 29.03 1.26 -14.45
C LYS A 125 29.69 1.99 -15.61
N GLU A 126 29.46 3.28 -15.77
CA GLU A 126 30.06 4.08 -16.83
C GLU A 126 31.57 4.30 -16.61
N LEU A 127 31.99 4.62 -15.38
CA LEU A 127 33.40 4.67 -14.97
C LEU A 127 34.08 3.31 -15.13
N GLN A 128 33.39 2.22 -14.76
CA GLN A 128 33.89 0.86 -14.94
C GLN A 128 34.06 0.53 -16.43
N ARG A 129 33.11 0.93 -17.28
CA ARG A 129 33.17 0.78 -18.75
C ARG A 129 34.27 1.65 -19.38
N GLN A 130 34.48 2.88 -18.91
CA GLN A 130 35.55 3.76 -19.36
C GLN A 130 36.94 3.21 -18.95
N SER A 131 37.08 2.72 -17.71
CA SER A 131 38.33 2.10 -17.23
C SER A 131 38.68 0.81 -17.97
N ALA A 132 37.67 0.03 -18.39
CA ALA A 132 37.85 -1.17 -19.22
C ALA A 132 38.21 -0.83 -20.69
N SER A 133 37.96 0.40 -21.14
CA SER A 133 38.27 0.89 -22.50
C SER A 133 39.63 1.58 -22.62
N ALA A 134 40.36 1.79 -21.51
CA ALA A 134 41.69 2.38 -21.53
C ALA A 134 42.64 1.51 -22.37
N PRO A 135 43.35 2.09 -23.37
CA PRO A 135 44.25 1.31 -24.21
C PRO A 135 45.40 0.76 -23.35
N LYS A 136 45.48 -0.56 -23.22
CA LYS A 136 46.68 -1.21 -22.67
C LYS A 136 47.84 -0.79 -23.56
N SER A 137 48.79 -0.02 -23.04
CA SER A 137 50.02 0.32 -23.75
C SER A 137 50.78 -0.97 -24.02
N SER A 138 50.59 -1.55 -25.21
CA SER A 138 51.43 -2.61 -25.72
C SER A 138 52.73 -1.95 -26.16
N ARG A 139 53.83 -2.29 -25.48
CA ARG A 139 55.18 -1.95 -25.94
C ARG A 139 55.38 -2.66 -27.29
N ILE A 140 55.24 -1.90 -28.39
CA ILE A 140 55.41 -2.41 -29.75
C ILE A 140 56.88 -2.81 -29.93
N VAL A 141 57.15 -4.13 -29.98
CA VAL A 141 58.47 -4.66 -30.28
C VAL A 141 58.64 -4.62 -31.81
N ILE A 142 59.49 -3.72 -32.30
CA ILE A 142 59.78 -3.57 -33.73
C ILE A 142 60.86 -4.60 -34.12
N PRO A 143 60.58 -5.57 -35.00
CA PRO A 143 61.60 -6.50 -35.48
C PRO A 143 62.70 -5.73 -36.22
N GLY A 144 63.94 -5.82 -35.72
CA GLY A 144 65.12 -5.19 -36.33
C GLY A 144 65.74 -4.01 -35.54
N LYS A 145 65.10 -3.51 -34.48
CA LYS A 145 65.76 -2.54 -33.59
C LYS A 145 66.67 -3.25 -32.58
N ARG A 146 68.00 -3.06 -32.70
CA ARG A 146 68.96 -3.47 -31.66
C ARG A 146 68.68 -2.68 -30.38
N GLU A 147 68.44 -3.35 -29.26
CA GLU A 147 68.33 -2.69 -27.97
C GLU A 147 69.69 -2.05 -27.62
N PRO A 148 69.73 -0.81 -27.09
CA PRO A 148 70.98 -0.23 -26.60
C PRO A 148 71.48 -1.09 -25.44
N GLY A 149 72.62 -1.75 -25.65
CA GLY A 149 73.26 -2.60 -24.66
C GLY A 149 73.48 -1.84 -23.35
N THR A 150 73.21 -2.52 -22.24
CA THR A 150 73.40 -1.98 -20.89
C THR A 150 74.82 -1.41 -20.75
N PRO A 151 75.01 -0.14 -20.36
CA PRO A 151 76.36 0.43 -20.28
C PRO A 151 77.17 -0.30 -19.21
N MET A 152 78.37 -0.73 -19.59
CA MET A 152 79.29 -1.48 -18.72
C MET A 152 79.68 -0.62 -17.50
N LYS A 153 79.38 -1.13 -16.30
CA LYS A 153 79.80 -0.50 -15.04
C LYS A 153 81.32 -0.60 -14.91
N LYS A 154 82.05 0.51 -15.09
CA LYS A 154 83.51 0.54 -14.90
C LYS A 154 83.83 0.09 -13.46
N ARG A 155 84.54 -1.03 -13.31
CA ARG A 155 85.19 -1.41 -12.04
C ARG A 155 86.25 -0.35 -11.73
N ARG A 156 86.07 0.38 -10.62
CA ARG A 156 87.14 1.18 -10.01
C ARG A 156 88.30 0.23 -9.71
N LEU A 157 89.44 0.41 -10.38
CA LEU A 157 90.73 -0.01 -9.84
C LEU A 157 91.12 1.02 -8.79
N GLY A 158 91.39 0.55 -7.57
CA GLY A 158 92.01 1.36 -6.53
C GLY A 158 93.50 1.52 -6.82
N ILE A 159 94.00 2.74 -6.58
CA ILE A 159 94.95 3.15 -5.54
C ILE A 159 94.64 4.62 -5.25
#